data_AF-A0A8H2JR56-F1
#
_entry.id   AF-A0A8H2JR56-F1
#
_cell.length_a   1.000
_cell.length_b   1.000
_cell.length_c   1.000
_cell.angle_alpha   90.00
_cell.angle_beta   90.00
_cell.angle_gamma   90.00
#
_symmetry.space_group_name_H-M   'P 1'
#
loop_
_entity.id
_entity.type
_entity.pdbx_description
1 polymer ?
#
loop_
_entity_poly.entity_id
_entity_poly.type
_entity_poly.pdbx_seq_one_letter_code
_entity_poly.pdbx_strand_id
1 'polypeptide(L)'
;MKYTTLALLIVMSLTLLSCNQGVDSPRGFSLPKGNAEQGKAVLLTYQCLACHTLQGVEDKNIEKHADINISLGGEKTQIVTYAELVTSIINPSHKFSSPYSAMAKTPDGKSKMNVFNDVMTVTELIDLVTFLQPKYTLLPFKPTVYQYYPR
;
A
#
# COMPACT_ATOMS: atom_id res chain seq x y z
N MET A 1 5.97 -43.67 19.93
CA MET A 1 5.64 -42.36 20.56
C MET A 1 6.47 -41.20 20.02
N LYS A 2 7.82 -41.27 19.97
CA LYS A 2 8.65 -40.17 19.40
C LYS A 2 8.41 -39.90 17.91
N TYR A 3 8.25 -40.94 17.09
CA TYR A 3 8.04 -40.79 15.64
C TYR A 3 6.62 -40.32 15.28
N THR A 4 5.63 -40.67 16.11
CA THR A 4 4.23 -40.23 15.94
C THR A 4 4.05 -38.76 16.27
N THR A 5 4.73 -38.24 17.31
CA THR A 5 4.73 -36.80 17.61
C THR A 5 5.49 -35.99 16.56
N LEU A 6 6.58 -36.53 16.02
CA LEU A 6 7.32 -35.91 14.92
C LEU A 6 6.50 -35.83 13.63
N ALA A 7 5.79 -36.92 13.27
CA ALA A 7 4.91 -36.93 12.11
C ALA A 7 3.76 -35.91 12.23
N LEU A 8 3.17 -35.78 13.42
CA LEU A 8 2.10 -34.81 13.67
C LEU A 8 2.59 -33.36 13.51
N LEU A 9 3.79 -33.04 13.98
CA LEU A 9 4.40 -31.71 13.82
C LEU A 9 4.71 -31.38 12.34
N ILE A 10 5.14 -32.37 11.55
CA ILE A 10 5.38 -32.21 10.10
C ILE A 10 4.06 -31.94 9.36
N VAL A 11 3.01 -32.70 9.66
CA VAL A 11 1.68 -32.48 9.06
C VAL A 11 1.13 -31.11 9.44
N MET A 12 1.27 -30.69 10.70
CA MET A 12 0.81 -29.38 11.15
C MET A 12 1.58 -28.23 10.48
N SER A 13 2.90 -28.35 10.32
CA SER A 13 3.70 -27.34 9.62
C SER A 13 3.40 -27.24 8.12
N LEU A 14 3.05 -28.35 7.46
CA LEU A 14 2.62 -28.35 6.05
C LEU A 14 1.31 -27.58 5.84
N THR A 15 0.36 -27.63 6.78
CA THR A 15 -0.91 -26.89 6.66
C THR A 15 -0.75 -25.37 6.74
N LEU A 16 0.31 -24.88 7.41
CA LEU A 16 0.58 -23.44 7.55
C LEU A 16 1.09 -22.79 6.24
N LEU A 17 1.63 -23.57 5.30
CA LEU A 17 2.14 -23.05 4.02
C LEU A 17 1.03 -22.72 3.01
N SER A 18 -0.20 -23.18 3.25
CA SER A 18 -1.33 -22.98 2.34
C SER A 18 -2.06 -21.64 2.56
N CYS A 19 -1.89 -20.99 3.72
CA CYS A 19 -2.62 -19.76 4.10
C CYS A 19 -2.33 -18.52 3.23
N ASN A 20 -1.46 -18.61 2.23
CA ASN A 20 -1.08 -17.47 1.39
C ASN A 20 -1.02 -17.83 -0.10
N GLN A 21 -1.84 -18.80 -0.52
CA GLN A 21 -2.02 -19.21 -1.92
C GLN A 21 -3.47 -19.02 -2.41
N GLY A 22 -4.33 -18.38 -1.61
CA GLY A 22 -5.70 -18.06 -2.02
C GLY A 22 -5.77 -16.93 -3.05
N VAL A 23 -6.97 -16.71 -3.60
CA VAL A 23 -7.24 -15.67 -4.62
C VAL A 23 -6.90 -14.25 -4.17
N ASP A 24 -6.87 -14.00 -2.87
CA ASP A 24 -6.52 -12.71 -2.27
C ASP A 24 -5.00 -12.55 -2.02
N SER A 25 -4.18 -13.53 -2.40
CA SER A 25 -2.73 -13.44 -2.23
C SER A 25 -2.12 -12.46 -3.23
N PRO A 26 -1.30 -11.48 -2.78
CA PRO A 26 -0.57 -10.61 -3.69
C PRO A 26 0.65 -11.30 -4.34
N ARG A 27 0.95 -12.56 -3.99
CA ARG A 27 2.11 -13.29 -4.55
C ARG A 27 1.96 -13.51 -6.04
N GLY A 28 3.03 -13.25 -6.79
CA GLY A 28 3.04 -13.42 -8.25
C GLY A 28 2.30 -12.33 -9.01
N PHE A 29 1.65 -11.38 -8.31
CA PHE A 29 1.04 -10.23 -8.95
C PHE A 29 2.12 -9.36 -9.59
N SER A 30 1.98 -9.12 -10.89
CA SER A 30 2.82 -8.20 -11.65
C SER A 30 1.96 -7.37 -12.57
N LEU A 31 2.42 -6.14 -12.84
CA LEU A 31 1.82 -5.29 -13.85
C LEU A 31 2.69 -5.34 -15.10
N PRO A 32 2.10 -5.15 -16.30
CA PRO A 32 2.89 -4.86 -17.48
C PRO A 32 3.65 -3.53 -17.28
N LYS A 33 4.62 -3.27 -18.15
CA LYS A 33 5.39 -2.02 -18.11
C LYS A 33 4.46 -0.82 -18.38
N GLY A 34 4.35 0.08 -17.41
CA GLY A 34 3.66 1.37 -17.57
C GLY A 34 4.58 2.51 -17.96
N ASN A 35 4.00 3.70 -18.07
CA ASN A 35 4.66 4.97 -18.35
C ASN A 35 4.56 5.91 -17.14
N ALA A 36 5.69 6.22 -16.52
CA ALA A 36 5.74 7.07 -15.34
C ALA A 36 5.33 8.54 -15.61
N GLU A 37 5.57 9.07 -16.81
CA GLU A 37 5.15 10.43 -17.16
C GLU A 37 3.63 10.51 -17.29
N GLN A 38 3.02 9.51 -17.93
CA GLN A 38 1.56 9.40 -18.00
C GLN A 38 0.97 9.15 -16.61
N GLY A 39 1.63 8.36 -15.77
CA GLY A 39 1.20 8.15 -14.38
C GLY A 39 1.18 9.42 -13.55
N LYS A 40 2.15 10.32 -13.77
CA LYS A 40 2.12 11.67 -13.19
C LYS A 40 0.93 12.47 -13.71
N ALA A 41 0.64 12.40 -15.01
CA ALA A 41 -0.54 13.07 -15.57
C ALA A 41 -1.84 12.54 -14.94
N VAL A 42 -1.99 11.22 -14.79
CA VAL A 42 -3.12 10.59 -14.11
C VAL A 42 -3.29 11.12 -12.67
N LEU A 43 -2.20 11.21 -11.90
CA LEU A 43 -2.24 11.77 -10.53
C LEU A 43 -2.88 13.17 -10.49
N LEU A 44 -2.60 14.01 -11.48
CA LEU A 44 -3.11 15.38 -11.58
C LEU A 44 -4.54 15.40 -12.12
N THR A 45 -4.82 14.65 -13.18
CA THR A 45 -6.14 14.54 -13.82
C THR A 45 -7.21 14.09 -12.84
N TYR A 46 -6.92 13.05 -12.04
CA TYR A 46 -7.84 12.55 -11.01
C TYR A 46 -7.73 13.32 -9.68
N GLN A 47 -7.00 14.43 -9.67
CA GLN A 47 -6.83 15.33 -8.53
C GLN A 47 -6.44 14.60 -7.24
N CYS A 48 -5.60 13.57 -7.33
CA CYS A 48 -5.21 12.78 -6.17
C CYS A 48 -4.56 13.65 -5.09
N LEU A 49 -3.89 14.74 -5.51
CA LEU A 49 -3.27 15.71 -4.62
C LEU A 49 -4.27 16.55 -3.80
N ALA A 50 -5.58 16.50 -4.06
CA ALA A 50 -6.55 17.21 -3.22
C ALA A 50 -6.48 16.73 -1.75
N CYS A 51 -6.25 15.43 -1.55
CA CYS A 51 -6.12 14.80 -0.23
C CYS A 51 -4.69 14.30 0.05
N HIS A 52 -3.87 14.12 -0.99
CA HIS A 52 -2.52 13.58 -0.85
C HIS A 52 -1.42 14.62 -1.04
N THR A 53 -0.30 14.36 -0.37
CA THR A 53 0.97 15.05 -0.60
C THR A 53 2.00 14.08 -1.15
N LEU A 54 2.82 14.53 -2.10
CA LEU A 54 3.88 13.73 -2.68
C LEU A 54 5.12 14.60 -2.88
N GLN A 55 6.25 14.17 -2.34
CA GLN A 55 7.48 14.97 -2.39
C GLN A 55 7.89 15.26 -3.84
N GLY A 56 8.18 16.52 -4.13
CA GLY A 56 8.62 16.98 -5.45
C GLY A 56 7.51 17.05 -6.51
N VAL A 57 6.24 16.93 -6.11
CA VAL A 57 5.09 17.04 -7.00
C VAL A 57 4.05 17.95 -6.37
N GLU A 58 3.78 19.08 -7.03
CA GLU A 58 2.79 20.05 -6.62
C GLU A 58 1.98 20.52 -7.82
N ASP A 59 0.72 20.86 -7.59
CA ASP A 59 -0.15 21.52 -8.55
C ASP A 59 -0.98 22.57 -7.80
N LYS A 60 -0.83 23.84 -8.20
CA LYS A 60 -1.50 24.97 -7.57
C LYS A 60 -2.97 25.09 -7.99
N ASN A 61 -3.37 24.39 -9.05
CA ASN A 61 -4.73 24.41 -9.56
C ASN A 61 -5.64 23.41 -8.83
N ILE A 62 -5.06 22.50 -8.04
CA ILE A 62 -5.82 21.54 -7.24
C ILE A 62 -6.11 22.15 -5.87
N GLU A 63 -7.39 22.37 -5.59
CA GLU A 63 -7.84 22.79 -4.27
C GLU A 63 -7.61 21.66 -3.25
N LYS A 64 -6.93 21.99 -2.15
CA LYS A 64 -6.61 21.02 -1.09
C LYS A 64 -7.79 20.89 -0.14
N HIS A 65 -8.06 19.66 0.28
CA HIS A 65 -8.99 19.40 1.36
C HIS A 65 -8.43 20.00 2.67
N ALA A 66 -9.22 20.82 3.37
CA ALA A 66 -8.76 21.52 4.57
C ALA A 66 -8.23 20.56 5.66
N ASP A 67 -8.94 19.45 5.82
CA ASP A 67 -8.78 18.53 6.94
C ASP A 67 -8.09 17.20 6.60
N ILE A 68 -7.72 16.97 5.33
CA ILE A 68 -7.17 15.68 4.90
C ILE A 68 -5.84 15.92 4.19
N ASN A 69 -4.78 15.38 4.79
CA ASN A 69 -3.45 15.39 4.21
C ASN A 69 -2.75 14.05 4.49
N ILE A 70 -2.68 13.21 3.46
CA ILE A 70 -2.07 11.87 3.52
C ILE A 70 -0.82 11.87 2.63
N SER A 71 0.34 11.66 3.23
CA SER A 71 1.60 11.59 2.48
C SER A 71 1.72 10.27 1.72
N LEU A 72 2.00 10.37 0.42
CA LEU A 72 2.37 9.27 -0.46
C LEU A 72 3.89 9.18 -0.61
N GLY A 73 4.39 7.97 -0.79
CA GLY A 73 5.82 7.69 -0.90
C GLY A 73 6.52 7.64 0.46
N GLY A 74 7.83 7.92 0.40
CA GLY A 74 8.71 8.01 1.56
C GLY A 74 9.19 6.65 2.08
N GLU A 75 9.79 6.72 3.27
CA GLU A 75 10.39 5.58 3.95
C GLU A 75 9.33 4.63 4.53
N LYS A 76 9.49 3.34 4.26
CA LYS A 76 8.63 2.26 4.77
C LYS A 76 9.46 1.13 5.35
N THR A 77 8.95 0.50 6.40
CA THR A 77 9.59 -0.68 7.03
C THR A 77 9.39 -1.97 6.23
N GLN A 78 8.54 -1.93 5.20
CA GLN A 78 8.22 -3.05 4.32
C GLN A 78 8.20 -2.58 2.87
N ILE A 79 8.43 -3.51 1.94
CA ILE A 79 8.37 -3.23 0.50
C ILE A 79 6.92 -2.91 0.13
N VAL A 80 6.70 -1.74 -0.47
CA VAL A 80 5.41 -1.39 -1.08
C VAL A 80 5.33 -2.02 -2.46
N THR A 81 4.40 -2.96 -2.62
CA THR A 81 4.24 -3.75 -3.85
C THR A 81 3.23 -3.12 -4.82
N TYR A 82 3.24 -3.54 -6.08
CA TYR A 82 2.22 -3.12 -7.04
C TYR A 82 0.81 -3.54 -6.62
N ALA A 83 0.65 -4.76 -6.09
CA ALA A 83 -0.65 -5.24 -5.59
C ALA A 83 -1.18 -4.33 -4.47
N GLU A 84 -0.31 -3.89 -3.57
CA GLU A 84 -0.67 -2.98 -2.48
C GLU A 84 -1.13 -1.61 -3.00
N LEU A 85 -0.40 -1.03 -3.96
CA LEU A 85 -0.76 0.27 -4.54
C LEU A 85 -2.07 0.18 -5.32
N VAL A 86 -2.22 -0.84 -6.17
CA VAL A 86 -3.46 -1.11 -6.91
C VAL A 86 -4.63 -1.23 -5.96
N THR A 87 -4.51 -2.08 -4.93
CA THR A 87 -5.58 -2.31 -3.94
C THR A 87 -5.95 -1.02 -3.22
N SER A 88 -4.95 -0.19 -2.87
CA SER A 88 -5.18 1.09 -2.18
C SER A 88 -5.94 2.10 -3.05
N ILE A 89 -5.79 2.04 -4.38
CA ILE A 89 -6.47 2.93 -5.33
C ILE A 89 -7.90 2.44 -5.62
N ILE A 90 -8.08 1.14 -5.91
CA ILE A 90 -9.38 0.59 -6.35
C ILE A 90 -10.30 0.21 -5.18
N ASN A 91 -9.74 0.04 -3.98
CA ASN A 91 -10.47 -0.26 -2.75
C ASN A 91 -9.88 0.55 -1.57
N PRO A 92 -10.09 1.88 -1.55
CA PRO A 92 -9.43 2.76 -0.59
C PRO A 92 -9.87 2.54 0.87
N SER A 93 -10.94 1.78 1.11
CA SER A 93 -11.36 1.39 2.47
C SER A 93 -10.62 0.16 3.01
N HIS A 94 -9.92 -0.61 2.16
CA HIS A 94 -9.28 -1.87 2.55
C HIS A 94 -8.03 -1.69 3.42
N LYS A 95 -7.25 -0.64 3.17
CA LYS A 95 -5.99 -0.39 3.89
C LYS A 95 -5.92 1.06 4.33
N PHE A 96 -6.39 1.32 5.54
CA PHE A 96 -6.36 2.63 6.17
C PHE A 96 -5.44 2.60 7.38
N SER A 97 -4.32 3.32 7.36
CA SER A 97 -3.45 3.37 8.54
C SER A 97 -4.11 4.21 9.65
N SER A 98 -3.96 3.74 10.90
CA SER A 98 -4.54 4.36 12.10
C SER A 98 -4.37 5.88 12.24
N PRO A 99 -3.19 6.50 11.94
CA PRO A 99 -2.99 7.92 12.20
C PRO A 99 -3.85 8.88 11.38
N TYR A 100 -4.46 8.45 10.27
CA TYR A 100 -5.30 9.31 9.42
C TYR A 100 -6.81 9.09 9.64
N SER A 101 -7.19 8.31 10.64
CA SER A 101 -8.46 7.59 10.67
C SER A 101 -9.72 8.42 10.96
N ALA A 102 -9.67 9.49 11.75
CA ALA A 102 -10.91 10.20 12.12
C ALA A 102 -11.40 11.15 11.01
N MET A 103 -10.49 11.90 10.39
CA MET A 103 -10.86 12.97 9.44
C MET A 103 -11.06 12.44 8.02
N ALA A 104 -10.32 11.40 7.64
CA ALA A 104 -10.36 10.83 6.29
C ALA A 104 -11.33 9.63 6.17
N LYS A 105 -12.11 9.33 7.23
CA LYS A 105 -13.19 8.35 7.20
C LYS A 105 -14.58 8.96 7.34
N THR A 106 -15.56 8.29 6.75
CA THR A 106 -16.99 8.52 6.96
C THR A 106 -17.44 8.01 8.33
N PRO A 107 -18.64 8.36 8.81
CA PRO A 107 -19.18 7.84 10.07
C PRO A 107 -19.32 6.30 10.11
N ASP A 108 -19.52 5.65 8.96
CA ASP A 108 -19.55 4.18 8.83
C ASP A 108 -18.16 3.54 8.68
N GLY A 109 -17.09 4.34 8.83
CA GLY A 109 -15.71 3.87 8.88
C GLY A 109 -15.06 3.61 7.51
N LYS A 110 -15.70 4.01 6.41
CA LYS A 110 -15.15 3.92 5.04
C LYS A 110 -14.25 5.10 4.72
N SER A 111 -13.36 4.92 3.75
CA SER A 111 -12.54 6.01 3.24
C SER A 111 -13.41 7.09 2.57
N LYS A 112 -13.06 8.36 2.78
CA LYS A 112 -13.62 9.51 2.02
C LYS A 112 -13.00 9.68 0.63
N MET A 113 -11.96 8.92 0.30
CA MET A 113 -11.34 8.95 -1.03
C MET A 113 -12.35 8.50 -2.09
N ASN A 114 -12.40 9.25 -3.20
CA ASN A 114 -13.23 8.90 -4.35
C ASN A 114 -12.85 7.52 -4.90
N VAL A 115 -13.87 6.76 -5.33
CA VAL A 115 -13.68 5.48 -6.01
C VAL A 115 -13.63 5.74 -7.51
N PHE A 116 -12.56 5.30 -8.17
CA PHE A 116 -12.31 5.58 -9.59
C PHE A 116 -12.58 4.38 -10.52
N ASN A 117 -13.10 3.27 -10.00
CA ASN A 117 -13.17 1.99 -10.72
C ASN A 117 -13.94 2.05 -12.05
N ASP A 118 -14.92 2.95 -12.15
CA ASP A 118 -15.76 3.09 -13.35
C ASP A 118 -15.24 4.14 -14.35
N VAL A 119 -14.22 4.93 -13.97
CA VAL A 119 -13.76 6.08 -14.75
C VAL A 119 -12.27 6.01 -15.10
N MET A 120 -11.45 5.40 -14.24
CA MET A 120 -10.02 5.20 -14.48
C MET A 120 -9.81 3.91 -15.26
N THR A 121 -9.22 4.03 -16.44
CA THR A 121 -8.86 2.89 -17.26
C THR A 121 -7.75 2.07 -16.60
N VAL A 122 -7.69 0.78 -16.96
CA VAL A 122 -6.62 -0.12 -16.49
C VAL A 122 -5.24 0.43 -16.85
N THR A 123 -5.08 1.02 -18.03
CA THR A 123 -3.82 1.65 -18.47
C THR A 123 -3.43 2.81 -17.56
N GLU A 124 -4.35 3.73 -17.25
CA GLU A 124 -4.09 4.85 -16.35
C GLU A 124 -3.70 4.37 -14.95
N LEU A 125 -4.36 3.32 -14.45
CA LEU A 125 -4.02 2.71 -13.16
C LEU A 125 -2.60 2.10 -13.17
N ILE A 126 -2.24 1.38 -14.23
CA ILE A 126 -0.89 0.82 -14.42
C ILE A 126 0.16 1.93 -14.44
N ASP A 127 -0.09 2.99 -15.20
CA ASP A 127 0.80 4.14 -15.33
C ASP A 127 0.95 4.87 -14.00
N LEU A 128 -0.16 5.12 -13.29
CA LEU A 128 -0.16 5.75 -11.97
C LEU A 128 0.66 4.93 -10.96
N VAL A 129 0.46 3.61 -10.91
CA VAL A 129 1.24 2.73 -10.02
C VAL A 129 2.72 2.71 -10.41
N THR A 130 3.01 2.72 -11.71
CA THR A 130 4.39 2.80 -12.23
C THR A 130 5.07 4.10 -11.80
N PHE A 131 4.33 5.22 -11.78
CA PHE A 131 4.83 6.50 -11.29
C PHE A 131 5.04 6.54 -9.77
N LEU A 132 4.11 5.95 -9.01
CA LEU A 132 4.11 6.00 -7.55
C LEU A 132 5.13 5.05 -6.90
N GLN A 133 5.32 3.85 -7.44
CA GLN A 133 6.11 2.82 -6.76
C GLN A 133 7.55 3.24 -6.45
N PRO A 134 8.29 3.92 -7.36
CA PRO A 134 9.65 4.39 -7.09
C PRO A 134 9.74 5.49 -6.03
N LYS A 135 8.61 6.04 -5.58
CA LYS A 135 8.56 7.06 -4.52
C LYS A 135 8.65 6.48 -3.12
N TYR A 136 8.64 5.15 -2.99
CA TYR A 136 8.77 4.45 -1.73
C TYR A 136 10.17 3.85 -1.58
N THR A 137 10.76 4.04 -0.40
CA THR A 137 12.09 3.51 -0.07
C THR A 137 11.98 2.57 1.13
N LEU A 138 12.56 1.38 1.02
CA LEU A 138 12.64 0.45 2.14
C LEU A 138 13.69 0.94 3.14
N LEU A 139 13.26 1.14 4.39
CA LEU A 139 14.17 1.41 5.49
C LEU A 139 15.01 0.17 5.79
N PRO A 140 16.35 0.31 5.87
CA PRO A 140 17.18 -0.78 6.33
C PRO A 140 16.83 -1.14 7.78
N PHE A 141 16.82 -2.44 8.08
CA PHE A 141 16.59 -2.94 9.43
C PHE A 141 17.62 -2.33 10.39
N LYS A 142 17.15 -1.65 11.45
CA LYS A 142 17.99 -1.17 12.54
C LYS A 142 17.95 -2.20 13.66
N PRO A 143 19.07 -2.88 13.99
CA PRO A 143 19.12 -3.80 15.12
C PRO A 143 18.75 -3.10 16.42
N THR A 144 18.05 -3.81 17.30
CA THR A 144 17.82 -3.34 18.68
C THR A 144 19.14 -3.27 19.42
N VAL A 145 19.47 -2.10 19.96
CA VAL A 145 20.61 -1.92 20.86
C VAL A 145 20.18 -2.35 22.26
N TYR A 146 20.67 -3.49 22.73
CA TYR A 146 20.39 -3.96 24.08
C TYR A 146 21.15 -3.10 25.11
N GLN A 147 20.42 -2.61 26.11
CA GLN A 147 21.05 -1.98 27.29
C GLN A 147 21.78 -3.08 28.07
N TYR A 148 23.07 -2.89 28.32
CA TYR A 148 23.86 -3.80 29.13
C TYR A 148 23.46 -3.62 30.60
N TYR A 149 22.82 -4.64 31.19
CA TYR A 149 22.53 -4.68 32.63
C TYR A 149 23.65 -5.46 33.33
N PRO A 150 24.60 -4.79 34.03
CA PRO A 150 25.61 -5.48 34.81
C PRO A 150 24.95 -6.28 35.94
N ARG A 151 25.46 -7.49 36.18
CA ARG A 151 25.07 -8.34 37.32
C ARG A 151 25.76 -7.91 38.59
#